data_AF-X1LBP1-F1
#
_entry.id   AF-X1LBP1-F1
#
_cell.length_a   1.000
_cell.length_b   1.000
_cell.length_c   1.000
_cell.angle_alpha   90.00
_cell.angle_beta   90.00
_cell.angle_gamma   90.00
#
_symmetry.space_group_name_H-M   'P 1'
#
loop_
_entity.id
_entity.type
_entity.pdbx_description
1 polymer ?
#
loop_
_entity_poly.entity_id
_entity_poly.type
_entity_poly.pdbx_seq_one_letter_code
_entity_poly.pdbx_strand_id
1 'polypeptide(L)'
;MFYCKDLDLLMENGEVIKEFARKIRKRIILRPAPNILTESEKAEKKIRRLVPAEAGITNIIFSQDVGEVTIEAQKPGIAIGKGGGLLREIMQKISWTPRVVRAPPIESD
;
A
#
# COMPACT_ATOMS: atom_id res chain seq x y z
N MET A 1 -10.12 -0.71 15.58
CA MET A 1 -9.66 -1.05 14.22
C MET A 1 -10.90 -1.09 13.33
N PHE A 2 -10.91 -0.35 12.21
CA PHE A 2 -12.08 -0.25 11.35
C PHE A 2 -11.76 -0.87 9.99
N TYR A 3 -12.65 -1.75 9.52
CA TYR A 3 -12.57 -2.37 8.19
C TYR A 3 -13.39 -1.55 7.21
N CYS A 4 -12.79 -1.18 6.08
CA CYS A 4 -13.50 -0.47 5.03
C CYS A 4 -13.80 -1.43 3.87
N LYS A 5 -15.06 -1.46 3.43
CA LYS A 5 -15.48 -2.24 2.25
C LYS A 5 -15.29 -1.48 0.94
N ASP A 6 -15.24 -0.15 0.99
CA ASP A 6 -15.12 0.73 -0.18
C ASP A 6 -13.89 1.61 -0.09
N LEU A 7 -12.83 1.24 -0.81
CA LEU A 7 -11.57 1.98 -0.83
C LEU A 7 -11.68 3.31 -1.58
N ASP A 8 -12.58 3.40 -2.57
CA ASP A 8 -12.73 4.61 -3.40
C ASP A 8 -13.25 5.81 -2.59
N LEU A 9 -14.16 5.57 -1.65
CA LEU A 9 -14.64 6.58 -0.70
C LEU A 9 -13.54 7.12 0.21
N LEU A 10 -12.51 6.32 0.52
CA LEU A 10 -11.37 6.76 1.34
C LEU A 10 -10.43 7.69 0.57
N MET A 11 -10.32 7.50 -0.73
CA MET A 11 -9.43 8.28 -1.58
C MET A 11 -10.00 9.65 -1.91
N GLU A 12 -11.31 9.76 -2.12
CA GLU A 12 -11.98 11.04 -2.35
C GLU A 12 -12.08 11.89 -1.07
N ASN A 13 -12.33 11.25 0.09
CA ASN A 13 -12.64 11.94 1.34
C ASN A 13 -11.50 11.93 2.37
N GLY A 14 -10.25 12.00 1.92
CA GLY A 14 -9.08 12.01 2.81
C GLY A 14 -9.11 13.11 3.90
N GLU A 15 -9.79 14.22 3.64
CA GLU A 15 -10.03 15.29 4.63
C GLU A 15 -11.03 14.88 5.71
N VAL A 16 -12.14 14.22 5.35
CA VAL A 16 -13.15 13.73 6.29
C VAL A 16 -12.54 12.74 7.28
N ILE A 17 -11.65 11.86 6.80
CA ILE A 17 -10.94 10.90 7.65
C ILE A 17 -9.98 11.62 8.60
N LYS A 18 -9.26 12.65 8.12
CA LYS A 18 -8.39 13.48 8.98
C LYS A 18 -9.20 14.19 10.07
N GLU A 19 -10.37 14.75 9.73
CA GLU A 19 -11.24 15.40 10.72
C GLU A 19 -11.80 14.42 11.74
N PHE A 20 -12.23 13.24 11.29
CA PHE A 20 -12.73 12.18 12.16
C PHE A 20 -11.63 11.66 13.10
N ALA A 21 -10.41 11.44 12.59
CA ALA A 21 -9.25 11.05 13.37
C ALA A 21 -8.86 12.14 14.40
N ARG A 22 -8.94 13.42 14.03
CA ARG A 22 -8.71 14.56 14.96
C ARG A 22 -9.73 14.60 16.08
N LYS A 23 -11.02 14.37 15.78
CA LYS A 23 -12.09 14.34 16.78
C LYS A 23 -11.95 13.17 17.76
N ILE A 24 -11.52 12.00 17.29
CA ILE A 24 -11.40 10.79 18.10
C ILE A 24 -10.10 10.74 18.92
N ARG A 25 -9.06 11.52 18.57
CA ARG A 25 -7.74 11.56 19.24
C ARG A 25 -7.09 10.17 19.43
N LYS A 26 -7.41 9.21 18.56
CA LYS A 26 -6.76 7.88 18.51
C LYS A 26 -6.23 7.61 17.10
N ARG A 27 -5.15 6.82 17.00
CA ARG A 27 -4.58 6.40 15.71
C ARG A 27 -5.57 5.44 15.02
N ILE A 28 -6.25 5.92 13.99
CA ILE A 28 -7.15 5.10 13.17
C ILE A 28 -6.31 4.40 12.09
N ILE A 29 -6.25 3.07 12.15
CA ILE A 29 -5.68 2.23 11.09
C ILE A 29 -6.85 1.70 10.28
N LEU A 30 -6.94 2.16 9.03
CA LEU A 30 -7.90 1.66 8.05
C LEU A 30 -7.28 0.44 7.38
N ARG A 31 -7.98 -0.69 7.43
CA ARG A 31 -7.53 -1.91 6.74
C ARG A 31 -8.58 -2.34 5.71
N PRO A 32 -8.16 -2.72 4.50
CA PRO A 32 -9.04 -3.41 3.57
C PRO A 32 -9.55 -4.70 4.23
N ALA A 33 -10.80 -5.07 3.97
CA ALA A 33 -11.37 -6.28 4.54
C ALA A 33 -10.65 -7.53 3.97
N PRO A 34 -10.37 -8.59 4.76
CA PRO A 34 -9.56 -9.73 4.31
C PRO A 34 -10.12 -10.44 3.06
N ASN A 35 -11.44 -10.37 2.89
CA ASN A 35 -12.23 -10.98 1.82
C ASN A 35 -12.20 -10.21 0.49
N ILE A 36 -11.62 -9.00 0.44
CA ILE A 36 -11.43 -8.23 -0.81
C ILE A 36 -9.97 -8.22 -1.28
N LEU A 37 -9.06 -8.88 -0.55
CA LEU A 37 -7.65 -8.94 -0.90
C LEU A 37 -7.44 -9.81 -2.14
N THR A 38 -6.77 -9.25 -3.15
CA THR A 38 -6.31 -10.06 -4.28
C THR A 38 -5.25 -11.05 -3.80
N GLU A 39 -5.21 -12.27 -4.35
CA GLU A 39 -4.13 -13.23 -4.07
C GLU A 39 -2.74 -12.59 -4.19
N SER A 40 -1.85 -12.88 -3.25
CA SER A 40 -0.50 -12.29 -3.17
C SER A 40 0.26 -12.40 -4.49
N GLU A 41 0.17 -13.54 -5.18
CA GLU A 41 0.85 -13.76 -6.46
C GLU A 41 0.31 -12.85 -7.58
N LYS A 42 -1.01 -12.66 -7.65
CA LYS A 42 -1.65 -11.74 -8.62
C LYS A 42 -1.32 -10.29 -8.28
N ALA A 43 -1.31 -9.95 -7.00
CA ALA A 43 -0.93 -8.62 -6.52
C ALA A 43 0.53 -8.32 -6.85
N GLU A 44 1.45 -9.26 -6.63
CA GLU A 44 2.86 -9.10 -6.95
C GLU A 44 3.10 -8.84 -8.45
N LYS A 45 2.46 -9.64 -9.31
CA LYS A 45 2.53 -9.45 -10.78
C LYS A 45 2.02 -8.08 -11.19
N LYS A 46 0.95 -7.58 -10.57
CA LYS A 46 0.44 -6.23 -10.81
C LYS A 46 1.41 -5.14 -10.32
N ILE A 47 1.95 -5.28 -9.11
CA ILE A 47 2.93 -4.32 -8.56
C ILE A 47 4.15 -4.22 -9.47
N ARG A 48 4.74 -5.35 -9.88
CA ARG A 48 5.91 -5.37 -10.77
C ARG A 48 5.64 -4.78 -12.16
N ARG A 49 4.39 -4.82 -12.62
CA ARG A 49 3.98 -4.17 -13.89
C ARG A 49 3.75 -2.67 -13.75
N LEU A 50 3.25 -2.22 -12.60
CA LEU A 50 2.93 -0.81 -12.34
C LEU A 50 4.18 -0.02 -11.95
N VAL A 51 5.05 -0.62 -11.14
CA VAL A 51 6.25 0.04 -10.65
C VAL A 51 7.34 -0.02 -11.73
N PRO A 52 7.91 1.13 -12.13
CA PRO A 52 9.00 1.15 -13.10
C PRO A 52 10.19 0.30 -12.64
N ALA A 53 10.82 -0.42 -13.57
CA ALA A 53 12.03 -1.20 -13.28
C ALA A 53 13.16 -0.33 -12.69
N GLU A 54 13.18 0.97 -13.02
CA GLU A 54 14.08 1.99 -12.48
C GLU A 54 13.99 2.16 -10.96
N ALA A 55 12.84 1.82 -10.35
CA ALA A 55 12.69 1.83 -8.91
C ALA A 55 13.58 0.78 -8.22
N GLY A 56 13.96 -0.28 -8.96
CA GLY A 56 14.79 -1.38 -8.47
C GLY A 56 14.11 -2.10 -7.31
N ILE A 57 12.95 -2.73 -7.58
CA ILE A 57 12.28 -3.56 -6.57
C ILE A 57 13.19 -4.75 -6.25
N THR A 58 13.59 -4.87 -4.99
CA THR A 58 14.36 -6.00 -4.47
C THR A 58 13.43 -7.08 -3.95
N ASN A 59 12.44 -6.72 -3.15
CA ASN A 59 11.54 -7.66 -2.50
C ASN A 59 10.11 -7.12 -2.37
N ILE A 60 9.13 -8.03 -2.29
CA ILE A 60 7.73 -7.71 -2.04
C ILE A 60 7.20 -8.67 -0.96
N ILE A 61 6.87 -8.13 0.20
CA ILE A 61 6.48 -8.90 1.39
C ILE A 61 5.01 -8.64 1.68
N PHE A 62 4.19 -9.68 1.68
CA PHE A 62 2.77 -9.59 1.98
C PHE A 62 2.48 -9.95 3.44
N SER A 63 1.86 -9.04 4.17
CA SER A 63 1.43 -9.25 5.54
C SER A 63 -0.09 -9.48 5.56
N GLN A 64 -0.51 -10.74 5.39
CA GLN A 64 -1.92 -11.13 5.33
C GLN A 64 -2.71 -10.72 6.58
N ASP A 65 -2.09 -10.80 7.76
CA ASP A 65 -2.73 -10.44 9.05
C ASP A 65 -3.20 -8.98 9.12
N VAL A 66 -2.59 -8.11 8.32
CA VAL A 66 -2.86 -6.67 8.30
C VAL A 66 -3.31 -6.18 6.91
N GLY A 67 -3.33 -7.00 5.87
CA GLY A 67 -3.69 -6.56 4.52
C GLY A 67 -2.74 -5.49 3.96
N GLU A 68 -1.48 -5.53 4.37
CA GLU A 68 -0.42 -4.61 3.90
C GLU A 68 0.56 -5.35 2.98
N VAL A 69 1.09 -4.65 1.98
CA VAL A 69 2.17 -5.13 1.14
C VAL A 69 3.36 -4.18 1.26
N THR A 70 4.50 -4.71 1.70
CA THR A 70 5.75 -3.96 1.78
C THR A 70 6.54 -4.15 0.50
N ILE A 71 6.80 -3.07 -0.21
CA ILE A 71 7.57 -3.04 -1.46
C ILE A 71 8.95 -2.47 -1.12
N GLU A 72 9.97 -3.31 -1.18
CA GLU A 72 11.34 -2.90 -0.99
C GLU A 72 11.93 -2.46 -2.33
N ALA A 73 12.40 -1.23 -2.38
CA ALA A 73 12.95 -0.64 -3.60
C ALA A 73 14.26 0.09 -3.30
N GLN A 74 15.21 -0.01 -4.23
CA GLN A 74 16.45 0.79 -4.16
C GLN A 74 16.14 2.29 -4.21
N LYS A 75 15.18 2.68 -5.07
CA LYS A 75 14.73 4.06 -5.24
C LYS A 75 13.25 4.20 -4.86
N PRO A 76 12.93 4.30 -3.55
CA PRO A 76 11.55 4.35 -3.09
C PRO A 76 10.76 5.55 -3.65
N GLY A 77 11.42 6.68 -3.94
CA GLY A 77 10.75 7.84 -4.54
C GLY A 77 10.13 7.56 -5.92
N ILE A 78 10.75 6.67 -6.71
CA ILE A 78 10.21 6.26 -8.02
C ILE A 78 9.03 5.30 -7.82
N ALA A 79 9.13 4.36 -6.89
CA ALA A 79 8.05 3.42 -6.55
C ALA A 79 6.82 4.10 -5.93
N ILE A 80 6.98 5.27 -5.30
CA ILE A 80 5.86 6.07 -4.77
C ILE A 80 5.15 6.87 -5.88
N GLY A 81 5.91 7.28 -6.90
CA GLY A 81 5.44 8.18 -7.96
C GLY A 81 5.23 9.63 -7.49
N LYS A 82 5.04 10.55 -8.44
CA LYS A 82 4.80 11.97 -8.12
C LYS A 82 3.54 12.13 -7.25
N GLY A 83 3.69 12.73 -6.07
CA GLY A 83 2.58 12.99 -5.15
C GLY A 83 1.86 11.73 -4.61
N GLY A 84 2.51 10.56 -4.67
CA GLY A 84 1.90 9.29 -4.26
C GLY A 84 0.88 8.73 -5.27
N GLY A 85 0.89 9.19 -6.52
CA GLY A 85 -0.04 8.71 -7.55
C GLY A 85 0.06 7.20 -7.80
N LEU A 86 1.28 6.67 -7.86
CA LEU A 86 1.52 5.24 -8.11
C LEU A 86 1.07 4.38 -6.91
N LEU A 87 1.29 4.83 -5.67
CA LEU A 87 0.75 4.15 -4.48
C LEU A 87 -0.78 4.05 -4.53
N ARG A 88 -1.46 5.13 -4.94
CA ARG A 88 -2.92 5.12 -5.06
C ARG A 88 -3.38 4.13 -6.14
N GLU A 89 -2.73 4.13 -7.30
CA GLU A 89 -3.05 3.20 -8.38
C GLU A 89 -2.82 1.74 -7.98
N ILE A 90 -1.71 1.45 -7.30
CA ILE A 90 -1.43 0.13 -6.75
C ILE A 90 -2.56 -0.26 -5.79
N MET A 91 -2.86 0.59 -4.81
CA MET A 91 -3.89 0.33 -3.80
C MET A 91 -5.25 0.02 -4.43
N GLN A 92 -5.66 0.74 -5.48
CA GLN A 92 -6.90 0.46 -6.23
C GLN A 92 -6.85 -0.88 -6.98
N LYS A 93 -5.72 -1.20 -7.63
CA LYS A 93 -5.63 -2.39 -8.49
C LYS A 93 -5.47 -3.70 -7.73
N ILE A 94 -4.94 -3.67 -6.51
CA ILE A 94 -4.69 -4.89 -5.72
C ILE A 94 -5.49 -4.95 -4.42
N SER A 95 -6.10 -3.84 -3.98
CA SER A 95 -6.86 -3.75 -2.73
C SER A 95 -6.04 -4.03 -1.46
N TRP A 96 -4.71 -4.03 -1.56
CA TRP A 96 -3.77 -4.07 -0.44
C TRP A 96 -3.31 -2.66 -0.11
N THR A 97 -2.99 -2.40 1.15
CA THR A 97 -2.34 -1.16 1.56
C THR A 97 -0.85 -1.23 1.22
N PRO A 98 -0.35 -0.47 0.23
CA PRO A 98 1.05 -0.55 -0.18
C PRO A 98 1.92 0.34 0.73
N ARG A 99 3.05 -0.21 1.17
CA ARG A 99 4.07 0.48 1.95
C ARG A 99 5.41 0.33 1.24
N VAL A 100 5.98 1.46 0.79
CA VAL A 100 7.29 1.45 0.14
C VAL A 100 8.37 1.73 1.17
N VAL A 101 9.39 0.88 1.20
CA VAL A 101 10.58 1.04 2.04
C VAL A 101 11.83 0.99 1.18
N ARG A 102 12.91 1.62 1.65
CA ARG A 102 14.21 1.46 1.00
C ARG A 102 14.69 0.02 1.21
N ALA A 103 15.17 -0.61 0.15
CA ALA A 103 15.77 -1.93 0.23
C ALA A 103 16.92 -1.95 1.27
N PRO A 104 16.97 -2.95 2.16
CA PRO A 104 18.07 -3.08 3.10
C PRO A 104 19.40 -3.28 2.33
N PRO A 105 20.53 -2.77 2.86
CA PRO A 105 21.84 -2.94 2.21
C PRO A 105 22.37 -4.38 2.25
N ILE A 106 21.74 -5.25 3.03
CA ILE A 106 22.10 -6.66 3.19
C ILE A 106 20.82 -7.46 2.93
N GLU A 107 20.84 -8.35 1.94
CA GLU A 107 19.80 -9.37 1.80
C GLU A 107 19.95 -10.30 3.02
N SER A 108 18.95 -10.32 3.91
CA SER A 108 18.93 -11.31 4.99
C SER A 108 18.48 -12.64 4.40
N ASP A 109 19.39 -13.61 4.37
CA ASP A 109 19.14 -15.04 4.13
C ASP A 109 18.15 -15.64 5.15
#